data_AF-A0A356T7L2-F1
#
_entry.id   AF-A0A356T7L2-F1
#
_cell.length_a   1.000
_cell.length_b   1.000
_cell.length_c   1.000
_cell.angle_alpha   90.00
_cell.angle_beta   90.00
_cell.angle_gamma   90.00
#
_symmetry.space_group_name_H-M   'P 1'
#
loop_
_entity.id
_entity.type
_entity.pdbx_description
1 polymer ?
#
loop_
_entity_poly.entity_id
_entity_poly.type
_entity_poly.pdbx_seq_one_letter_code
_entity_poly.pdbx_strand_id
1 'polypeptide(L)'
;MSVQKFMVVCVCLSSVLTGCRSEEVPVELGFPSETTFLFSVTGRLLAYSVDGGRAACTTATQSALAGDFGTTVFDSGALNVCEFREGGVSVPDIPDGPIAYVMLTYDRDGASVLLSGCTVVDLAAEAPEVRIDLSPTAYYGDTYAPLSPDCDVESRCGGTCQERN
;
A
#
# COMPACT_ATOMS: atom_id res chain seq x y z
N MET A 1 27.74 -48.77 33.02
CA MET A 1 26.93 -47.54 32.86
C MET A 1 26.49 -47.46 31.41
N SER A 2 25.25 -47.85 31.12
CA SER A 2 24.63 -47.71 29.80
C SER A 2 23.15 -47.47 30.04
N VAL A 3 22.71 -46.23 29.84
CA VAL A 3 21.31 -45.83 30.00
C VAL A 3 20.73 -45.72 28.59
N GLN A 4 19.95 -46.73 28.23
CA GLN A 4 19.12 -46.77 27.03
C GLN A 4 17.91 -45.86 27.27
N LYS A 5 17.86 -44.68 26.64
CA LYS A 5 16.73 -43.77 26.74
C LYS A 5 15.71 -44.11 25.65
N PHE A 6 14.56 -44.57 26.12
CA PHE A 6 13.36 -44.89 25.37
C PHE A 6 12.89 -43.69 24.53
N MET A 7 12.73 -43.94 23.23
CA MET A 7 12.02 -43.08 22.30
C MET A 7 10.52 -43.20 22.60
N VAL A 8 9.97 -42.22 23.31
CA VAL A 8 8.52 -42.08 23.51
C VAL A 8 7.96 -41.46 22.23
N VAL A 9 7.43 -42.30 21.36
CA VAL A 9 6.56 -41.89 20.26
C VAL A 9 5.23 -41.48 20.88
N CYS A 10 5.06 -40.19 21.14
CA CYS A 10 3.78 -39.63 21.54
C CYS A 10 3.00 -39.26 20.27
N VAL A 11 2.19 -40.21 19.79
CA VAL A 11 1.12 -39.96 18.82
C VAL A 11 -0.01 -39.25 19.56
N CYS A 12 -0.10 -37.94 19.38
CA CYS A 12 -1.32 -37.15 19.58
C CYS A 12 -1.61 -36.49 18.22
N LEU A 13 -2.31 -37.17 17.30
CA LEU A 13 -3.76 -37.11 17.13
C LEU A 13 -4.34 -35.69 17.31
N SER A 14 -4.39 -34.98 16.18
CA SER A 14 -5.54 -34.22 15.70
C SER A 14 -6.16 -33.17 16.63
N SER A 15 -5.69 -31.92 16.52
CA SER A 15 -6.51 -30.70 16.59
C SER A 15 -5.70 -29.54 16.02
N VAL A 16 -5.44 -29.56 14.72
CA VAL A 16 -5.08 -28.33 14.00
C VAL A 16 -6.38 -27.53 13.94
N LEU A 17 -6.57 -26.61 14.88
CA LEU A 17 -7.48 -25.49 14.67
C LEU A 17 -6.88 -24.70 13.51
N THR A 18 -7.37 -24.96 12.31
CA THR A 18 -7.15 -24.15 11.12
C THR A 18 -7.87 -22.83 11.35
N GLY A 19 -7.24 -21.95 12.12
CA GLY A 19 -7.70 -20.61 12.44
C GLY A 19 -6.66 -19.58 12.03
N CYS A 20 -6.13 -19.68 10.82
CA CYS A 20 -5.31 -18.63 10.21
C CYS A 20 -5.66 -18.59 8.72
N ARG A 21 -6.69 -17.84 8.36
CA ARG A 21 -6.79 -17.32 6.98
C ARG A 21 -7.21 -15.86 7.04
N SER A 22 -6.33 -15.03 7.61
CA SER A 22 -6.19 -13.68 7.10
C SER A 22 -5.30 -13.83 5.88
N GLU A 23 -5.90 -13.96 4.71
CA GLU A 23 -5.14 -13.90 3.46
C GLU A 23 -4.88 -12.42 3.21
N GLU A 24 -3.81 -11.93 3.84
CA GLU A 24 -3.33 -10.57 3.60
C GLU A 24 -3.01 -10.41 2.13
N VAL A 25 -3.63 -9.42 1.49
CA VAL A 25 -3.40 -9.14 0.08
C VAL A 25 -2.27 -8.11 -0.04
N PRO A 26 -1.13 -8.45 -0.65
CA PRO A 26 -0.06 -7.50 -0.87
C PRO A 26 -0.49 -6.41 -1.85
N VAL A 27 0.01 -5.20 -1.60
CA VAL A 27 -0.18 -4.03 -2.47
C VAL A 27 1.16 -3.61 -3.05
N GLU A 28 1.26 -3.61 -4.38
CA GLU A 28 2.42 -3.11 -5.11
C GLU A 28 2.13 -1.74 -5.70
N LEU A 29 3.04 -0.78 -5.46
CA LEU A 29 2.94 0.56 -6.00
C LEU A 29 3.90 0.77 -7.17
N GLY A 30 3.35 1.15 -8.33
CA GLY A 30 4.12 1.55 -9.50
C GLY A 30 4.40 3.05 -9.49
N PHE A 31 5.56 3.47 -8.98
CA PHE A 31 5.98 4.87 -9.10
C PHE A 31 6.43 5.18 -10.54
N PRO A 32 6.09 6.36 -11.10
CA PRO A 32 6.52 6.76 -12.45
C PRO A 32 8.05 6.80 -12.62
N SER A 33 8.77 7.15 -11.56
CA SER A 33 10.21 7.27 -11.52
C SER A 33 10.74 7.21 -10.08
N GLU A 34 12.04 6.98 -9.94
CA GLU A 34 12.71 7.08 -8.65
C GLU A 34 12.56 8.49 -8.05
N THR A 35 12.68 9.53 -8.87
CA THR A 35 12.53 10.94 -8.45
C THR A 35 11.17 11.22 -7.82
N THR A 36 10.08 10.70 -8.41
CA THR A 36 8.73 10.87 -7.84
C THR A 36 8.57 10.18 -6.48
N PHE A 37 9.24 9.04 -6.28
CA PHE A 37 9.28 8.37 -4.98
C PHE A 37 10.06 9.21 -3.96
N LEU A 38 11.21 9.74 -4.36
CA LEU A 38 12.07 10.53 -3.49
C LEU A 38 11.42 11.83 -3.03
N PHE A 39 10.50 12.43 -3.78
CA PHE A 39 9.75 13.59 -3.27
C PHE A 39 8.56 13.21 -2.37
N SER A 40 8.03 11.99 -2.48
CA SER A 40 6.86 11.53 -1.70
C SER A 40 7.23 11.21 -0.25
N VAL A 41 6.73 11.95 0.74
CA VAL A 41 7.11 11.76 2.16
C VAL A 41 6.25 10.69 2.82
N THR A 42 4.94 10.85 2.72
CA THR A 42 3.98 9.88 3.26
C THR A 42 3.10 9.34 2.14
N GLY A 43 2.52 8.18 2.39
CA GLY A 43 1.51 7.56 1.55
C GLY A 43 0.26 7.22 2.36
N ARG A 44 -0.89 7.21 1.70
CA ARG A 44 -2.16 6.72 2.27
C ARG A 44 -2.88 5.88 1.24
N LEU A 45 -3.15 4.64 1.62
CA LEU A 45 -3.92 3.68 0.84
C LEU A 45 -5.35 3.64 1.37
N LEU A 46 -6.30 3.78 0.46
CA LEU A 46 -7.73 3.76 0.72
C LEU A 46 -8.35 2.64 -0.12
N ALA A 47 -9.30 1.90 0.43
CA ALA A 47 -10.09 0.94 -0.31
C ALA A 47 -11.59 1.24 -0.18
N TYR A 48 -12.30 1.15 -1.29
CA TYR A 48 -13.72 1.43 -1.40
C TYR A 48 -14.44 0.22 -1.99
N SER A 49 -15.54 -0.21 -1.37
CA SER A 49 -16.46 -1.13 -2.03
C SER A 49 -17.19 -0.41 -3.15
N VAL A 50 -17.21 -1.02 -4.34
CA VAL A 50 -17.79 -0.41 -5.54
C VAL A 50 -18.60 -1.46 -6.32
N ASP A 51 -19.62 -1.01 -7.03
CA ASP A 51 -20.44 -1.89 -7.90
C ASP A 51 -19.71 -2.33 -9.19
N GLY A 52 -18.41 -2.02 -9.30
CA GLY A 52 -17.58 -2.23 -10.48
C GLY A 52 -17.62 -1.08 -11.51
N GLY A 53 -16.70 -1.11 -12.47
CA GLY A 53 -16.65 -0.18 -13.60
C GLY A 53 -15.59 0.93 -13.52
N ARG A 54 -15.13 1.39 -14.69
CA ARG A 54 -14.04 2.37 -14.84
C ARG A 54 -14.27 3.70 -14.12
N ALA A 55 -15.52 4.11 -13.93
CA ALA A 55 -15.86 5.36 -13.25
C ALA A 55 -15.55 5.33 -11.74
N ALA A 56 -15.50 4.14 -11.14
CA ALA A 56 -15.23 3.97 -9.71
C ALA A 56 -13.91 4.63 -9.30
N CYS A 57 -12.83 4.38 -10.06
CA CYS A 57 -11.54 5.01 -9.78
C CYS A 57 -11.57 6.53 -9.97
N THR A 58 -12.20 7.03 -11.03
CA THR A 58 -12.29 8.48 -11.25
C THR A 58 -12.98 9.18 -10.09
N THR A 59 -14.12 8.65 -9.63
CA THR A 59 -14.86 9.21 -8.50
C THR A 59 -14.06 9.09 -7.21
N ALA A 60 -13.55 7.91 -6.88
CA ALA A 60 -12.82 7.67 -5.63
C ALA A 60 -11.55 8.51 -5.53
N THR A 61 -10.77 8.60 -6.60
CA THR A 61 -9.57 9.45 -6.64
C THR A 61 -9.93 10.93 -6.53
N GLN A 62 -10.97 11.43 -7.20
CA GLN A 62 -11.37 12.83 -7.10
C GLN A 62 -11.82 13.21 -5.68
N SER A 63 -12.63 12.37 -5.03
CA SER A 63 -13.04 12.57 -3.64
C SER A 63 -11.83 12.57 -2.71
N ALA A 64 -10.93 11.58 -2.84
CA ALA A 64 -9.74 11.48 -2.02
C ALA A 64 -8.78 12.68 -2.21
N LEU A 65 -8.61 13.16 -3.44
CA LEU A 65 -7.84 14.38 -3.75
C LEU A 65 -8.46 15.65 -3.14
N ALA A 66 -9.78 15.69 -2.99
CA ALA A 66 -10.48 16.77 -2.31
C ALA A 66 -10.41 16.66 -0.77
N GLY A 67 -9.77 15.60 -0.24
CA GLY A 67 -9.74 15.31 1.19
C GLY A 67 -11.04 14.72 1.73
N ASP A 68 -11.97 14.34 0.86
CA ASP A 68 -13.19 13.64 1.21
C ASP A 68 -12.99 12.13 1.04
N PHE A 69 -12.71 11.45 2.14
CA PHE A 69 -12.44 10.02 2.11
C PHE A 69 -13.70 9.16 2.17
N GLY A 70 -14.88 9.74 2.42
CA GLY A 70 -16.14 9.01 2.49
C GLY A 70 -16.12 7.81 3.47
N THR A 71 -16.86 6.76 3.11
CA THR A 71 -16.86 5.48 3.85
C THR A 71 -15.94 4.49 3.14
N THR A 72 -14.72 4.36 3.65
CA THR A 72 -13.77 3.34 3.18
C THR A 72 -14.02 2.01 3.88
N VAL A 73 -13.71 0.92 3.18
CA VAL A 73 -13.63 -0.42 3.80
C VAL A 73 -12.24 -0.64 4.42
N PHE A 74 -11.24 0.10 3.95
CA PHE A 74 -9.90 0.16 4.55
C PHE A 74 -9.27 1.53 4.34
N ASP A 75 -8.49 1.96 5.32
CA ASP A 75 -7.67 3.17 5.29
C ASP A 75 -6.41 2.92 6.11
N SER A 76 -5.25 3.01 5.45
CA SER A 76 -3.96 2.80 6.13
C SER A 76 -3.60 3.94 7.09
N GLY A 77 -4.29 5.08 7.01
CA GLY A 77 -3.77 6.35 7.52
C GLY A 77 -2.53 6.80 6.75
N ALA A 78 -1.89 7.87 7.22
CA ALA A 78 -0.64 8.35 6.66
C ALA A 78 0.53 7.51 7.19
N LEU A 79 1.17 6.76 6.31
CA LEU A 79 2.37 5.96 6.59
C LEU A 79 3.58 6.57 5.88
N ASN A 80 4.79 6.25 6.34
CA ASN A 80 5.98 6.68 5.61
C ASN A 80 6.01 6.02 4.23
N VAL A 81 6.38 6.74 3.16
CA VAL A 81 6.39 6.17 1.80
C VAL A 81 7.27 4.91 1.70
N CYS A 82 8.33 4.84 2.52
CA CYS A 82 9.25 3.71 2.56
C CYS A 82 8.59 2.41 3.05
N GLU A 83 7.51 2.50 3.83
CA GLU A 83 6.77 1.32 4.30
C GLU A 83 6.07 0.58 3.15
N PHE A 84 5.70 1.29 2.08
CA PHE A 84 5.07 0.69 0.90
C PHE A 84 6.06 -0.06 0.00
N ARG A 85 7.38 0.10 0.18
CA ARG A 85 8.40 -0.47 -0.70
C ARG A 85 8.67 -1.95 -0.44
N GLU A 86 8.52 -2.39 0.80
CA GLU A 86 8.87 -3.76 1.22
C GLU A 86 7.65 -4.70 1.24
N GLY A 87 6.58 -4.36 0.50
CA GLY A 87 5.28 -5.01 0.66
C GLY A 87 4.67 -4.76 2.04
N GLY A 88 5.09 -3.67 2.72
CA GLY A 88 4.81 -3.44 4.14
C GLY A 88 3.39 -2.98 4.45
N VAL A 89 2.53 -2.77 3.44
CA VAL A 89 1.12 -2.46 3.63
C VAL A 89 0.27 -3.57 3.04
N SER A 90 -0.16 -4.45 3.93
CA SER A 90 -1.18 -5.46 3.66
C SER A 90 -2.56 -4.89 3.92
N VAL A 91 -3.52 -5.27 3.10
CA VAL A 91 -4.93 -4.93 3.35
C VAL A 91 -5.62 -6.11 4.04
N PRO A 92 -6.08 -5.95 5.30
CA PRO A 92 -6.75 -7.02 6.02
C PRO A 92 -8.22 -7.14 5.62
N ASP A 93 -8.71 -8.40 5.54
CA ASP A 93 -10.14 -8.79 5.49
C ASP A 93 -11.05 -7.83 4.70
N ILE A 94 -10.86 -7.80 3.37
CA ILE A 94 -11.65 -7.02 2.44
C ILE A 94 -12.94 -7.76 2.07
N PRO A 95 -14.10 -7.09 2.02
CA PRO A 95 -15.36 -7.72 1.64
C PRO A 95 -15.33 -8.23 0.20
N ASP A 96 -16.13 -9.28 -0.07
CA ASP A 96 -16.29 -9.83 -1.41
C ASP A 96 -16.81 -8.79 -2.41
N GLY A 97 -16.39 -8.94 -3.66
CA GLY A 97 -16.79 -8.11 -4.80
C GLY A 97 -15.74 -7.09 -5.22
N PRO A 98 -16.08 -6.20 -6.17
CA PRO A 98 -15.13 -5.23 -6.71
C PRO A 98 -14.75 -4.16 -5.69
N ILE A 99 -13.46 -3.90 -5.56
CA ILE A 99 -12.89 -2.92 -4.64
C ILE A 99 -12.01 -1.95 -5.42
N ALA A 100 -12.27 -0.65 -5.26
CA ALA A 100 -11.39 0.40 -5.77
C ALA A 100 -10.33 0.73 -4.72
N TYR A 101 -9.07 0.47 -5.04
CA TYR A 101 -7.91 0.85 -4.23
C TYR A 101 -7.34 2.16 -4.76
N VAL A 102 -7.31 3.18 -3.91
CA VAL A 102 -6.76 4.51 -4.21
C VAL A 102 -5.51 4.72 -3.37
N MET A 103 -4.43 5.10 -4.03
CA MET A 103 -3.18 5.47 -3.35
C MET A 103 -2.91 6.95 -3.57
N LEU A 104 -2.63 7.68 -2.50
CA LEU A 104 -2.16 9.06 -2.52
C LEU A 104 -0.78 9.13 -1.88
N THR A 105 0.14 9.88 -2.47
CA THR A 105 1.39 10.26 -1.81
C THR A 105 1.41 11.76 -1.55
N TYR A 106 2.00 12.16 -0.43
CA TYR A 106 1.98 13.53 0.03
C TYR A 106 3.38 14.11 0.15
N ASP A 107 3.44 15.43 0.04
CA ASP A 107 4.60 16.23 0.39
C ASP A 107 4.80 16.30 1.92
N ARG A 108 5.88 16.95 2.34
CA ARG A 108 6.29 17.19 3.73
C ARG A 108 5.24 17.90 4.58
N ASP A 109 4.39 18.71 3.94
CA ASP A 109 3.28 19.38 4.61
C ASP A 109 2.18 18.40 5.06
N GLY A 110 2.21 17.16 4.55
CA GLY A 110 1.22 16.12 4.83
C GLY A 110 -0.16 16.40 4.23
N ALA A 111 -0.28 17.39 3.34
CA ALA A 111 -1.54 17.85 2.78
C ALA A 111 -1.53 17.92 1.26
N SER A 112 -0.40 18.33 0.66
CA SER A 112 -0.27 18.45 -0.78
C SER A 112 0.00 17.09 -1.41
N VAL A 113 -0.93 16.63 -2.25
CA VAL A 113 -0.81 15.34 -2.95
C VAL A 113 0.14 15.48 -4.14
N LEU A 114 1.23 14.70 -4.12
CA LEU A 114 2.23 14.66 -5.19
C LEU A 114 1.86 13.66 -6.28
N LEU A 115 1.49 12.45 -5.88
CA LEU A 115 1.11 11.38 -6.80
C LEU A 115 -0.24 10.80 -6.38
N SER A 116 -0.98 10.31 -7.36
CA SER A 116 -2.21 9.56 -7.12
C SER A 116 -2.35 8.41 -8.10
N GLY A 117 -2.96 7.32 -7.68
CA GLY A 117 -3.29 6.19 -8.54
C GLY A 117 -4.53 5.48 -8.04
N CYS A 118 -5.18 4.74 -8.94
CA CYS A 118 -6.28 3.87 -8.56
C CYS A 118 -6.36 2.63 -9.45
N THR A 119 -6.74 1.52 -8.84
CA THR A 119 -7.10 0.28 -9.53
C THR A 119 -8.41 -0.27 -8.96
N VAL A 120 -9.16 -1.03 -9.76
CA VAL A 120 -10.32 -1.79 -9.28
C VAL A 120 -9.98 -3.26 -9.40
N VAL A 121 -10.05 -3.99 -8.29
CA VAL A 121 -9.78 -5.43 -8.24
C VAL A 121 -10.97 -6.13 -7.60
N ASP A 122 -11.39 -7.24 -8.20
CA ASP A 122 -12.25 -8.21 -7.56
C ASP A 122 -11.39 -9.42 -7.18
N LEU A 123 -10.96 -9.47 -5.91
CA LEU A 123 -9.99 -10.46 -5.42
C LEU A 123 -10.55 -11.89 -5.43
N ALA A 124 -11.88 -12.05 -5.46
CA ALA A 124 -12.51 -13.36 -5.59
C ALA A 124 -12.49 -13.86 -7.06
N ALA A 125 -12.35 -12.95 -8.02
CA ALA A 125 -12.33 -13.25 -9.45
C ALA A 125 -10.92 -13.22 -10.08
N GLU A 126 -9.99 -12.46 -9.50
CA GLU A 126 -8.66 -12.16 -10.09
C GLU A 126 -7.50 -12.28 -9.08
N ALA A 127 -6.28 -11.97 -9.55
CA ALA A 127 -4.97 -12.26 -8.94
C ALA A 127 -4.84 -11.93 -7.43
N PRO A 128 -3.93 -12.62 -6.70
CA PRO A 128 -3.73 -12.46 -5.24
C PRO A 128 -2.98 -11.18 -4.85
N GLU A 129 -2.93 -10.17 -5.70
CA GLU A 129 -2.14 -8.96 -5.51
C GLU A 129 -2.82 -7.74 -6.12
N VAL A 130 -2.72 -6.60 -5.42
CA VAL A 130 -3.25 -5.31 -5.88
C VAL A 130 -2.09 -4.46 -6.39
N ARG A 131 -2.04 -4.20 -7.70
CA ARG A 131 -1.08 -3.27 -8.30
C ARG A 131 -1.71 -1.90 -8.58
N ILE A 132 -1.10 -0.84 -8.08
CA ILE A 132 -1.55 0.55 -8.28
C ILE A 132 -0.43 1.35 -8.94
N ASP A 133 -0.59 1.68 -10.22
CA ASP A 133 0.31 2.59 -10.91
C ASP A 133 -0.06 4.05 -10.55
N LEU A 134 0.92 4.79 -10.05
CA LEU A 134 0.78 6.18 -9.65
C LEU A 134 1.04 7.11 -10.83
N SER A 135 0.43 8.28 -10.80
CA SER A 135 0.63 9.37 -11.76
C SER A 135 0.87 10.69 -11.04
N PRO A 136 1.78 11.55 -11.54
CA PRO A 136 2.00 12.87 -10.95
C PRO A 136 0.76 13.75 -11.01
N THR A 137 0.51 14.51 -9.94
CA THR A 137 -0.50 15.57 -9.91
C THR A 137 0.04 16.84 -10.56
N ALA A 138 -0.85 17.82 -10.79
CA ALA A 138 -0.44 19.16 -11.22
C ALA A 138 0.53 19.81 -10.22
N TYR A 139 0.27 19.63 -8.92
CA TYR A 139 1.13 20.18 -7.86
C TYR A 139 2.57 19.67 -7.95
N TYR A 140 2.76 18.36 -8.21
CA TYR A 140 4.09 17.81 -8.47
C TYR A 140 4.72 18.45 -9.72
N GLY A 141 3.96 18.53 -10.82
CA GLY A 141 4.43 19.10 -12.07
C GLY A 141 4.94 20.53 -11.93
N ASP A 142 4.21 21.35 -11.18
CA ASP A 142 4.51 22.78 -11.00
C ASP A 142 5.65 23.02 -10.00
N THR A 143 5.84 22.12 -9.03
CA THR A 143 6.76 22.34 -7.90
C THR A 143 8.05 21.55 -8.02
N TYR A 144 7.96 20.27 -8.42
CA TYR A 144 9.04 19.29 -8.28
C TYR A 144 9.59 18.75 -9.59
N ALA A 145 8.84 18.82 -10.70
CA ALA A 145 9.31 18.34 -12.00
C ALA A 145 10.67 18.93 -12.47
N PRO A 146 11.04 20.19 -12.16
CA PRO A 146 12.35 20.72 -12.54
C PRO A 146 13.46 20.43 -11.52
N LEU A 147 13.12 19.85 -10.36
CA LEU A 147 14.06 19.63 -9.26
C LEU A 147 14.72 18.25 -9.35
N SER A 148 15.87 18.13 -8.72
CA SER A 148 16.59 16.86 -8.55
C SER A 148 16.66 16.54 -7.06
N PRO A 149 16.34 15.30 -6.65
CA PRO A 149 16.51 14.88 -5.27
C PRO A 149 17.96 14.98 -4.83
N ASP A 150 18.16 15.30 -3.55
CA ASP A 150 19.48 15.33 -2.93
C ASP A 150 19.90 13.95 -2.42
N CYS A 151 18.95 13.00 -2.35
CA CYS A 151 19.19 11.66 -1.82
C CYS A 151 18.78 10.56 -2.78
N ASP A 152 19.43 9.41 -2.63
CA ASP A 152 18.99 8.15 -3.22
C ASP A 152 17.98 7.43 -2.30
N VAL A 153 17.34 6.42 -2.87
CA VAL A 153 16.25 5.65 -2.25
C VAL A 153 16.71 4.83 -1.04
N GLU A 154 17.94 4.31 -1.07
CA GLU A 154 18.51 3.52 0.03
C GLU A 154 18.80 4.43 1.23
N SER A 155 19.43 5.58 0.98
CA SER A 155 19.75 6.58 1.99
C SER A 155 18.50 7.20 2.62
N ARG A 156 17.46 7.47 1.82
CA ARG A 156 16.17 7.97 2.33
C ARG A 156 15.52 6.98 3.29
N CYS A 157 15.33 5.74 2.85
CA CYS A 157 14.58 4.77 3.64
C CYS A 157 15.42 4.08 4.72
N GLY A 158 16.75 4.14 4.63
CA GLY A 158 17.66 3.80 5.70
C GLY A 158 17.79 4.90 6.77
N GLY A 159 17.15 6.07 6.58
CA GLY A 159 17.15 7.18 7.53
C GLY A 159 18.47 7.95 7.61
N THR A 160 19.39 7.74 6.66
CA THR A 160 20.70 8.43 6.60
C THR A 160 20.62 9.74 5.83
N CYS A 161 19.56 9.94 5.04
CA CYS A 161 19.26 11.20 4.39
C CYS A 161 17.79 11.56 4.52
N GLN A 162 17.54 12.86 4.66
CA GLN A 162 16.22 13.44 4.53
C GLN A 162 16.33 14.46 3.41
N GLU A 163 15.46 14.36 2.40
CA GLU A 163 15.40 15.35 1.32
C GLU A 163 15.44 16.75 1.94
N ARG A 164 16.25 17.68 1.44
CA ARG A 164 16.21 19.09 1.85
C ARG A 164 15.56 19.91 0.75
N ASN A 165 15.02 21.05 1.16
CA ASN A 165 14.14 21.88 0.34
C ASN A 165 14.92 22.59 -0.77
#